data_AF-A0ABD3VBL1-F1
#
_entry.id   AF-A0ABD3VBL1-F1
#
_cell.length_a   1.000
_cell.length_b   1.000
_cell.length_c   1.000
_cell.angle_alpha   90.00
_cell.angle_beta   90.00
_cell.angle_gamma   90.00
#
_symmetry.space_group_name_H-M   'P 1'
#
loop_
_entity.id
_entity.type
_entity.pdbx_description
1 polymer ?
#
loop_
_entity_poly.entity_id
_entity_poly.type
_entity_poly.pdbx_seq_one_letter_code
_entity_poly.pdbx_strand_id
1 'polypeptide(L)'
;MSLFHTVALLCLVAACSAHLCLLNPMQRGSESGINKAGATDCLLMTAPCGGRMKGTGITLTGGQRYTVVFQKNLDHWTKATPGNFVISFGMESGQLTSLATVPDHGEPSLTLYEQEVTIPMMKGNFILQVTYNPNNPQAPAHFYQCADVNVI
;
A
#
# COMPACT_ATOMS: atom_id res chain seq x y z
N MET A 1 -36.33 45.95 1.69
CA MET A 1 -35.28 45.97 0.66
C MET A 1 -34.21 44.96 1.05
N SER A 2 -34.02 44.00 0.14
CA SER A 2 -33.02 42.94 0.00
C SER A 2 -32.16 42.49 1.19
N LEU A 3 -32.41 41.24 1.59
CA LEU A 3 -31.61 40.39 2.47
C LEU A 3 -30.52 39.72 1.61
N PHE A 4 -29.27 40.24 1.65
CA PHE A 4 -28.14 39.64 0.95
C PHE A 4 -27.70 38.36 1.67
N HIS A 5 -28.14 37.21 1.14
CA HIS A 5 -27.71 35.89 1.59
C HIS A 5 -26.34 35.56 1.00
N THR A 6 -25.34 35.46 1.86
CA THR A 6 -24.00 34.95 1.52
C THR A 6 -24.08 33.43 1.36
N VAL A 7 -24.07 32.92 0.12
CA VAL A 7 -23.95 31.48 -0.15
C VAL A 7 -22.46 31.13 -0.19
N ALA A 8 -21.92 30.68 0.94
CA ALA A 8 -20.60 30.04 0.99
C ALA A 8 -20.73 28.62 0.43
N LEU A 9 -20.30 28.43 -0.82
CA LEU A 9 -20.21 27.13 -1.47
C LEU A 9 -19.05 26.34 -0.83
N LEU A 10 -19.39 25.50 0.15
CA LEU A 10 -18.45 24.58 0.80
C LEU A 10 -18.09 23.48 -0.19
N CYS A 11 -16.98 23.63 -0.91
CA CYS A 11 -16.37 22.55 -1.69
C CYS A 11 -15.91 21.45 -0.73
N LEU A 12 -16.81 20.50 -0.44
CA LEU A 12 -16.49 19.19 0.12
C LEU A 12 -15.59 18.48 -0.90
N VAL A 13 -14.28 18.68 -0.78
CA VAL A 13 -13.31 17.79 -1.40
C VAL A 13 -13.45 16.47 -0.65
N ALA A 14 -14.31 15.59 -1.16
CA ALA A 14 -14.35 14.21 -0.72
C ALA A 14 -12.99 13.62 -1.06
N ALA A 15 -12.06 13.67 -0.10
CA ALA A 15 -10.78 12.99 -0.18
C ALA A 15 -11.07 11.49 -0.11
N CYS A 16 -11.40 10.94 -1.26
CA CYS A 16 -11.45 9.52 -1.53
C CYS A 16 -10.04 8.97 -1.27
N SER A 17 -9.81 8.53 -0.03
CA SER A 17 -8.51 8.01 0.43
C SER A 17 -8.44 6.51 0.16
N ALA A 18 -7.54 6.04 -0.72
CA ALA A 18 -7.30 4.60 -0.84
C ALA A 18 -6.44 4.10 0.30
N HIS A 19 -6.58 2.81 0.59
CA HIS A 19 -5.90 2.24 1.73
C HIS A 19 -5.38 0.86 1.35
N LEU A 20 -4.11 0.64 1.65
CA LEU A 20 -3.40 -0.62 1.44
C LEU A 20 -2.83 -1.05 2.79
N CYS A 21 -3.10 -2.28 3.19
CA CYS A 21 -2.42 -2.89 4.33
C CYS A 21 -1.53 -4.04 3.83
N LEU A 22 -0.36 -4.22 4.43
CA LEU A 22 0.52 -5.38 4.20
C LEU A 22 0.50 -6.24 5.46
N LEU A 23 0.05 -7.49 5.32
CA LEU A 23 -0.26 -8.39 6.44
C LEU A 23 0.81 -9.47 6.62
N ASN A 24 1.38 -9.95 5.51
CA ASN A 24 2.50 -10.87 5.54
C ASN A 24 3.57 -10.46 4.52
N PRO A 25 4.78 -10.06 4.94
CA PRO A 25 5.18 -9.88 6.34
C PRO A 25 4.38 -8.74 6.98
N MET A 26 4.34 -8.66 8.31
CA MET A 26 3.64 -7.58 9.01
C MET A 26 4.18 -6.21 8.59
N GLN A 27 3.27 -5.27 8.26
CA GLN A 27 3.65 -3.90 7.92
C GLN A 27 4.30 -3.14 9.08
N ARG A 28 5.03 -2.08 8.75
CA ARG A 28 5.46 -1.07 9.73
C ARG A 28 4.24 -0.41 10.38
N GLY A 29 4.24 -0.32 11.71
CA GLY A 29 3.18 0.31 12.51
C GLY A 29 2.12 -0.69 12.98
N SER A 30 0.89 -0.24 13.20
CA SER A 30 -0.17 -1.09 13.75
C SER A 30 -1.01 -1.76 12.67
N GLU A 31 -1.57 -2.92 13.01
CA GLU A 31 -2.65 -3.60 12.27
C GLU A 31 -4.01 -3.46 12.99
N SER A 32 -4.10 -2.54 13.96
CA SER A 32 -5.34 -2.33 14.69
C SER A 32 -6.44 -1.79 13.75
N GLY A 33 -7.56 -2.50 13.67
CA GLY A 33 -8.73 -2.04 12.92
C GLY A 33 -8.65 -2.21 11.41
N ILE A 34 -7.66 -2.95 10.88
CA ILE A 34 -7.56 -3.26 9.44
C ILE A 34 -8.77 -4.03 8.89
N ASN A 35 -9.58 -4.62 9.76
CA ASN A 35 -10.85 -5.24 9.41
C ASN A 35 -11.96 -4.22 9.10
N LYS A 36 -11.68 -2.91 9.16
CA LYS A 36 -12.56 -1.83 8.75
C LYS A 36 -11.95 -1.10 7.56
N ALA A 37 -12.81 -0.76 6.59
CA ALA A 37 -12.36 -0.03 5.42
C ALA A 37 -11.96 1.39 5.81
N GLY A 38 -10.86 1.88 5.24
CA GLY A 38 -10.31 3.20 5.57
C GLY A 38 -9.52 3.24 6.88
N ALA A 39 -8.87 2.13 7.25
CA ALA A 39 -8.05 2.07 8.46
C ALA A 39 -6.84 2.99 8.33
N THR A 40 -6.64 3.93 9.25
CA THR A 40 -5.61 4.99 9.14
C THR A 40 -4.19 4.44 8.95
N ASP A 41 -3.86 3.29 9.54
CA ASP A 41 -2.56 2.64 9.35
C ASP A 41 -2.30 2.16 7.92
N CYS A 42 -3.35 2.10 7.10
CA CYS A 42 -3.31 1.69 5.71
C CYS A 42 -3.30 2.89 4.73
N LEU A 43 -3.36 4.13 5.24
CA LEU A 43 -3.38 5.38 4.48
C LEU A 43 -2.00 6.02 4.35
N LEU A 44 -1.07 5.35 3.70
CA LEU A 44 0.33 5.78 3.67
C LEU A 44 0.75 6.22 2.26
N MET A 45 0.97 7.52 2.06
CA MET A 45 1.20 8.10 0.71
C MET A 45 2.63 8.60 0.47
N THR A 46 3.49 8.58 1.48
CA THR A 46 4.87 9.05 1.35
C THR A 46 5.79 7.89 0.96
N ALA A 47 6.57 8.05 -0.11
CA ALA A 47 7.56 7.06 -0.50
C ALA A 47 8.90 7.25 0.25
N PRO A 48 9.64 6.17 0.54
CA PRO A 48 9.18 4.79 0.61
C PRO A 48 8.40 4.55 1.92
N CYS A 49 7.73 3.39 2.02
CA CYS A 49 7.20 2.88 3.29
C CYS A 49 6.21 3.77 4.06
N GLY A 50 5.51 4.68 3.37
CA GLY A 50 4.63 5.63 4.02
C GLY A 50 5.34 6.69 4.86
N GLY A 51 6.66 6.85 4.70
CA GLY A 51 7.48 7.68 5.58
C GLY A 51 7.63 7.12 7.00
N ARG A 52 7.23 5.87 7.25
CA ARG A 52 7.34 5.24 8.58
C ARG A 52 8.78 4.84 8.85
N MET A 53 9.22 5.06 10.08
CA MET A 53 10.51 4.55 10.57
C MET A 53 10.55 3.03 10.53
N LYS A 54 11.76 2.49 10.38
CA LYS A 54 12.06 1.05 10.46
C LYS A 54 11.46 0.42 11.72
N GLY A 55 10.80 -0.72 11.54
CA GLY A 55 10.20 -1.51 12.61
C GLY A 55 10.94 -2.82 12.86
N THR A 56 10.26 -3.74 13.55
CA THR A 56 10.70 -5.14 13.69
C THR A 56 10.51 -5.85 12.36
N GLY A 57 11.58 -6.47 11.87
CA GLY A 57 11.54 -7.24 10.62
C GLY A 57 11.46 -8.74 10.83
N ILE A 58 11.35 -9.46 9.71
CA ILE A 58 11.46 -10.91 9.67
C ILE A 58 12.77 -11.35 9.01
N THR A 59 13.19 -12.59 9.27
CA THR A 59 14.34 -13.19 8.59
C THR A 59 13.86 -14.12 7.47
N LEU A 60 14.42 -13.95 6.28
CA LEU A 60 14.13 -14.77 5.11
C LEU A 60 15.43 -15.36 4.54
N THR A 61 15.33 -16.50 3.85
CA THR A 61 16.45 -17.11 3.14
C THR A 61 16.48 -16.63 1.69
N GLY A 62 17.65 -16.23 1.18
CA GLY A 62 17.78 -15.85 -0.23
C GLY A 62 17.39 -17.00 -1.17
N GLY A 63 16.64 -16.70 -2.23
CA GLY A 63 16.18 -17.68 -3.22
C GLY A 63 14.91 -18.46 -2.82
N GLN A 64 14.39 -18.30 -1.60
CA GLN A 64 13.16 -18.98 -1.21
C GLN A 64 11.92 -18.33 -1.84
N ARG A 65 10.88 -19.14 -2.07
CA ARG A 65 9.54 -18.65 -2.39
C ARG A 65 8.88 -18.15 -1.11
N TYR A 66 8.22 -17.01 -1.19
CA TYR A 66 7.56 -16.37 -0.06
C TYR A 66 6.20 -15.81 -0.47
N THR A 67 5.16 -16.09 0.31
CA THR A 67 3.82 -15.58 0.05
C THR A 67 3.64 -14.22 0.72
N VAL A 68 3.49 -13.19 -0.10
CA VAL A 68 3.12 -11.86 0.37
C VAL A 68 1.60 -11.79 0.46
N VAL A 69 1.09 -11.39 1.63
CA VAL A 69 -0.35 -11.20 1.86
C VAL A 69 -0.60 -9.73 2.12
N PHE A 70 -1.49 -9.13 1.35
CA PHE A 70 -1.86 -7.73 1.48
C PHE A 70 -3.37 -7.54 1.29
N GLN A 71 -3.88 -6.42 1.76
CA GLN A 71 -5.30 -6.11 1.75
C GLN A 71 -5.54 -4.78 1.03
N LYS A 72 -6.47 -4.79 0.08
CA LYS A 72 -7.09 -3.57 -0.45
C LYS A 72 -8.08 -3.05 0.58
N ASN A 73 -7.60 -2.30 1.56
CA ASN A 73 -8.40 -1.89 2.70
C ASN A 73 -9.51 -0.89 2.34
N LEU A 74 -9.26 0.01 1.39
CA LEU A 74 -10.30 0.87 0.81
C LEU A 74 -10.11 0.99 -0.70
N ASP A 75 -11.18 0.72 -1.43
CA ASP A 75 -11.23 0.67 -2.89
C ASP A 75 -11.31 2.06 -3.53
N HIS A 76 -10.44 2.31 -4.50
CA HIS A 76 -10.43 3.50 -5.38
C HIS A 76 -10.35 3.13 -6.85
N TRP A 77 -10.62 1.87 -7.18
CA TRP A 77 -10.58 1.40 -8.54
C TRP A 77 -11.61 2.12 -9.41
N THR A 78 -11.24 2.36 -10.67
CA THR A 78 -12.20 2.80 -11.68
C THR A 78 -12.03 1.97 -12.93
N LYS A 79 -13.14 1.64 -13.59
CA LYS A 79 -13.13 0.85 -14.83
C LYS A 79 -12.40 1.55 -15.98
N ALA A 80 -12.42 2.88 -16.00
CA ALA A 80 -11.81 3.68 -17.06
C ALA A 80 -10.28 3.59 -17.05
N THR A 81 -9.69 3.54 -15.85
CA THR A 81 -8.24 3.48 -15.65
C THR A 81 -7.92 2.50 -14.52
N PRO A 82 -7.90 1.18 -14.80
CA PRO A 82 -7.64 0.17 -13.79
C PRO A 82 -6.26 0.33 -13.15
N GLY A 83 -6.22 0.13 -11.83
CA GLY A 83 -5.00 0.17 -11.04
C GLY A 83 -4.20 -1.13 -11.04
N ASN A 84 -3.16 -1.17 -10.22
CA ASN A 84 -2.42 -2.38 -9.90
C ASN A 84 -1.76 -2.28 -8.51
N PHE A 85 -1.30 -3.42 -8.02
CA PHE A 85 -0.41 -3.54 -6.87
C PHE A 85 0.96 -3.99 -7.35
N VAL A 86 2.02 -3.39 -6.81
CA VAL A 86 3.41 -3.76 -7.12
C VAL A 86 4.11 -4.18 -5.85
N ILE A 87 4.68 -5.38 -5.86
CA ILE A 87 5.51 -5.91 -4.78
C ILE A 87 6.96 -5.68 -5.19
N SER A 88 7.70 -4.91 -4.40
CA SER A 88 9.07 -4.54 -4.66
C SER A 88 9.98 -4.91 -3.48
N PHE A 89 11.25 -5.15 -3.78
CA PHE A 89 12.26 -5.55 -2.81
C PHE A 89 13.58 -4.83 -3.04
N GLY A 90 14.25 -4.41 -1.97
CA GLY A 90 15.56 -3.76 -2.06
C GLY A 90 15.94 -3.00 -0.80
N MET A 91 17.05 -2.26 -0.89
CA MET A 91 17.49 -1.38 0.20
C MET A 91 16.56 -0.15 0.25
N GLU A 92 16.14 0.26 1.44
CA GLU A 92 15.24 1.41 1.61
C GLU A 92 15.82 2.71 1.05
N SER A 93 17.13 2.93 1.22
CA SER A 93 17.85 4.09 0.67
C SER A 93 18.25 3.94 -0.79
N GLY A 94 17.93 2.80 -1.42
CA GLY A 94 18.39 2.42 -2.74
C GLY A 94 17.24 2.19 -3.71
N GLN A 95 17.57 1.56 -4.84
CA GLN A 95 16.57 1.16 -5.82
C GLN A 95 15.83 -0.10 -5.35
N LEU A 96 14.50 -0.07 -5.44
CA LEU A 96 13.66 -1.25 -5.26
C LEU A 96 13.43 -1.92 -6.61
N THR A 97 13.54 -3.25 -6.64
CA THR A 97 13.24 -4.08 -7.80
C THR A 97 11.85 -4.67 -7.64
N SER A 98 11.00 -4.55 -8.68
CA SER A 98 9.70 -5.22 -8.69
C SER A 98 9.89 -6.73 -8.76
N LEU A 99 9.26 -7.45 -7.83
CA LEU A 99 9.17 -8.90 -7.81
C LEU A 99 7.88 -9.40 -8.47
N ALA A 100 6.79 -8.65 -8.35
CA ALA A 100 5.50 -8.99 -8.94
C ALA A 100 4.62 -7.76 -9.13
N THR A 101 3.73 -7.83 -10.12
CA THR A 101 2.65 -6.87 -10.33
C THR A 101 1.32 -7.63 -10.39
N VAL A 102 0.36 -7.22 -9.54
CA VAL A 102 -0.98 -7.80 -9.47
C VAL A 102 -1.97 -6.77 -10.02
N PRO A 103 -2.72 -7.05 -11.09
CA PRO A 103 -3.75 -6.13 -11.58
C PRO A 103 -4.88 -5.98 -10.55
N ASP A 104 -5.45 -4.77 -10.45
CA ASP A 104 -6.68 -4.53 -9.68
C ASP A 104 -7.88 -4.63 -10.63
N HIS A 105 -8.73 -5.65 -10.43
CA HIS A 105 -9.90 -5.87 -11.29
C HIS A 105 -11.17 -5.22 -10.73
N GLY A 106 -11.05 -4.39 -9.68
CA GLY A 106 -12.18 -3.76 -9.02
C GLY A 106 -12.78 -4.62 -7.92
N GLU A 107 -11.98 -5.49 -7.31
CA GLU A 107 -12.41 -6.21 -6.11
C GLU A 107 -12.77 -5.21 -4.99
N PRO A 108 -13.76 -5.52 -4.14
CA PRO A 108 -14.24 -4.58 -3.14
C PRO A 108 -13.20 -4.28 -2.05
N SER A 109 -13.50 -3.28 -1.23
CA SER A 109 -12.72 -3.00 -0.02
C SER A 109 -12.64 -4.24 0.87
N LEU A 110 -11.55 -4.33 1.63
CA LEU A 110 -11.17 -5.43 2.51
C LEU A 110 -10.78 -6.74 1.80
N THR A 111 -10.69 -6.75 0.46
CA THR A 111 -10.20 -7.91 -0.28
C THR A 111 -8.75 -8.24 0.08
N LEU A 112 -8.49 -9.52 0.35
CA LEU A 112 -7.17 -10.07 0.59
C LEU A 112 -6.58 -10.59 -0.72
N TYR A 113 -5.30 -10.33 -0.92
CA TYR A 113 -4.51 -10.82 -2.03
C TYR A 113 -3.35 -11.64 -1.46
N GLU A 114 -3.07 -12.75 -2.12
CA GLU A 114 -1.92 -13.60 -1.85
C GLU A 114 -1.10 -13.68 -3.14
N GLN A 115 0.15 -13.24 -3.07
CA GLN A 115 1.05 -13.28 -4.21
C GLN A 115 2.38 -13.88 -3.77
N GLU A 116 2.75 -14.97 -4.41
CA GLU A 116 4.03 -15.60 -4.18
C GLU A 116 5.14 -14.90 -4.97
N VAL A 117 6.28 -14.68 -4.33
CA VAL A 117 7.47 -14.05 -4.91
C VAL A 117 8.71 -14.85 -4.55
N THR A 118 9.77 -14.74 -5.36
CA THR A 118 11.09 -15.29 -5.04
C THR A 118 11.95 -14.21 -4.40
N ILE A 119 12.42 -14.45 -3.17
CA ILE A 119 13.33 -13.52 -2.50
C ILE A 119 14.69 -13.54 -3.22
N PRO A 120 15.26 -12.37 -3.61
CA PRO A 120 16.56 -12.35 -4.28
C PRO A 120 17.67 -13.02 -3.46
N MET A 121 18.61 -13.69 -4.15
CA MET A 121 19.77 -14.35 -3.53
C MET A 121 20.83 -13.31 -3.12
N MET A 122 20.53 -12.52 -2.10
CA MET A 122 21.40 -11.48 -1.55
C MET A 122 21.29 -11.46 -0.04
N LYS A 123 22.33 -11.00 0.68
CA LYS A 123 22.32 -10.94 2.15
C LYS A 123 22.25 -9.50 2.64
N GLY A 124 21.63 -9.31 3.80
CA GLY A 124 21.57 -8.01 4.47
C GLY A 124 20.15 -7.55 4.80
N ASN A 125 20.03 -6.25 5.06
CA ASN A 125 18.78 -5.62 5.47
C ASN A 125 18.10 -4.95 4.27
N PHE A 126 16.85 -5.32 4.04
CA PHE A 126 16.02 -4.86 2.93
C PHE A 126 14.62 -4.49 3.43
N ILE A 127 13.84 -3.91 2.55
CA ILE A 127 12.40 -3.75 2.69
C ILE A 127 11.69 -4.58 1.63
N LEU A 128 10.55 -5.14 2.00
CA LEU A 128 9.53 -5.60 1.07
C LEU A 128 8.42 -4.55 1.07
N GLN A 129 8.20 -3.91 -0.07
CA GLN A 129 7.20 -2.87 -0.23
C GLN A 129 6.06 -3.34 -1.13
N VAL A 130 4.82 -3.18 -0.67
CA VAL A 130 3.64 -3.24 -1.55
C VAL A 130 3.22 -1.81 -1.85
N THR A 131 3.01 -1.52 -3.14
CA THR A 131 2.53 -0.23 -3.62
C THR A 131 1.19 -0.42 -4.32
N TYR A 132 0.15 0.29 -3.91
CA TYR A 132 -1.11 0.36 -4.65
C TYR A 132 -1.13 1.59 -5.55
N ASN A 133 -1.31 1.38 -6.84
CA ASN A 133 -1.44 2.39 -7.87
C ASN A 133 -2.88 2.36 -8.38
N PRO A 134 -3.83 3.13 -7.80
CA PRO A 134 -5.24 3.05 -8.18
C PRO A 134 -5.50 3.53 -9.61
N ASN A 135 -4.61 4.34 -10.19
CA ASN A 135 -4.78 5.03 -11.47
C ASN A 135 -6.09 5.84 -11.57
N ASN A 136 -6.67 6.21 -10.43
CA ASN A 136 -7.88 7.01 -10.36
C ASN A 136 -7.49 8.49 -10.14
N PRO A 137 -7.86 9.42 -11.03
CA PRO A 137 -7.51 10.84 -10.90
C PRO A 137 -8.16 11.53 -9.68
N GLN A 138 -9.14 10.88 -9.03
CA GLN A 138 -9.79 11.37 -7.82
C GLN A 138 -9.19 10.79 -6.53
N ALA A 139 -8.16 9.94 -6.64
CA ALA A 139 -7.45 9.34 -5.52
C ALA A 139 -5.97 9.75 -5.53
N PRO A 140 -5.28 9.68 -4.38
CA PRO A 140 -3.83 9.77 -4.34
C PRO A 140 -3.18 8.76 -5.30
N ALA A 141 -2.05 9.16 -5.90
CA ALA A 141 -1.40 8.38 -6.95
C ALA A 141 -0.86 7.03 -6.46
N HIS A 142 -0.40 6.97 -5.22
CA HIS A 142 0.26 5.81 -4.65
C HIS A 142 -0.03 5.63 -3.16
N PHE A 143 -0.10 4.38 -2.72
CA PHE A 143 -0.13 3.99 -1.32
C PHE A 143 0.94 2.94 -1.05
N TYR A 144 1.69 3.12 0.03
CA TYR A 144 2.90 2.35 0.31
C TYR A 144 2.77 1.65 1.65
N GLN A 145 3.05 0.35 1.65
CA GLN A 145 3.29 -0.39 2.89
C GLN A 145 4.60 -1.14 2.78
N CYS A 146 5.36 -1.15 3.88
CA CYS A 146 6.62 -1.90 3.95
C CYS A 146 6.63 -2.83 5.13
N ALA A 147 7.36 -3.92 4.95
CA ALA A 147 7.90 -4.73 6.02
C ALA A 147 9.43 -4.74 5.94
N ASP A 148 10.07 -4.82 7.10
CA ASP A 148 11.52 -4.95 7.21
C ASP A 148 11.93 -6.43 7.07
N VAL A 149 12.95 -6.69 6.27
CA VAL A 149 13.42 -8.06 5.97
C VAL A 149 14.93 -8.14 6.12
N ASN A 150 15.40 -9.13 6.89
CA ASN A 150 16.80 -9.52 6.92
C ASN A 150 16.98 -10.82 6.13
N VAL A 151 17.83 -10.80 5.10
CA VAL A 151 18.09 -11.99 4.28
C VAL A 151 19.41 -12.65 4.68
N ILE A 152 19.36 -13.96 4.93
CA ILE A 152 20.49 -14.81 5.35
C ILE A 152 20.95 -15.79 4.29
#